data_AF-A0A0W0XWH4-F1
#
_entry.id   AF-A0A0W0XWH4-F1
#
_cell.length_a   1.000
_cell.length_b   1.000
_cell.length_c   1.000
_cell.angle_alpha   90.00
_cell.angle_beta   90.00
_cell.angle_gamma   90.00
#
_symmetry.space_group_name_H-M   'P 1'
#
loop_
_entity.id
_entity.type
_entity.pdbx_description
1 polymer ?
#
loop_
_entity_poly.entity_id
_entity_poly.type
_entity_poly.pdbx_seq_one_letter_code
_entity_poly.pdbx_strand_id
1 'polypeptide(L)'
;MPLTRLKFVELCAEAIASTREKVTIGNQLSGYVKFHREIKQGYFDNTIRVLIDAIPPNDYVQVHDLIEHGGIGYCREVAWHLLVEFGQRIHAAGEVASITVVKSSLIDHGYLQVSLQLQDEKTPSVWEIDAWDPRIIDISPRPDGSIKNRELLDYGYPGLVHESVSSDALDYRIQFLFTETPKPEEGQPEGRCTPVSEMLTKHAALYSDHTLDKALARKKIPPQGTLHYLQKVSIWQKATTQEVCQNEEPNSKKRRLNPTNH
;
A
#
# COMPACT_ATOMS: atom_id res chain seq x y z
N MET A 1 -12.55 14.63 7.07
CA MET A 1 -13.67 13.78 7.54
C MET A 1 -13.15 12.38 7.31
N PRO A 2 -13.07 11.52 8.33
CA PRO A 2 -12.31 10.28 8.24
C PRO A 2 -12.63 9.51 6.98
N LEU A 3 -11.62 8.93 6.33
CA LEU A 3 -11.83 8.13 5.13
C LEU A 3 -12.74 6.95 5.44
N THR A 4 -13.72 6.70 4.57
CA THR A 4 -14.39 5.40 4.58
C THR A 4 -13.38 4.31 4.22
N ARG A 5 -13.61 3.11 4.74
CA ARG A 5 -12.79 1.93 4.39
C ARG A 5 -12.77 1.63 2.90
N LEU A 6 -13.89 1.84 2.20
CA LEU A 6 -13.94 1.70 0.75
C LEU A 6 -12.99 2.70 0.09
N LYS A 7 -13.09 3.99 0.45
CA LYS A 7 -12.24 5.01 -0.16
C LYS A 7 -10.77 4.78 0.16
N PHE A 8 -10.43 4.39 1.38
CA PHE A 8 -9.06 4.01 1.73
C PHE A 8 -8.51 2.91 0.82
N VAL A 9 -9.26 1.81 0.65
CA VAL A 9 -8.84 0.69 -0.19
C VAL A 9 -8.69 1.09 -1.65
N GLU A 10 -9.56 1.97 -2.16
CA GLU A 10 -9.41 2.53 -3.51
C GLU A 10 -8.12 3.34 -3.65
N LEU A 11 -7.80 4.22 -2.69
CA LEU A 11 -6.54 4.98 -2.70
C LEU A 11 -5.32 4.05 -2.67
N CYS A 12 -5.37 2.96 -1.90
CA CYS A 12 -4.32 1.94 -1.90
C CYS A 12 -4.18 1.27 -3.27
N ALA A 13 -5.29 0.86 -3.87
CA ALA A 13 -5.29 0.19 -5.17
C ALA A 13 -4.76 1.12 -6.28
N GLU A 14 -5.16 2.39 -6.26
CA GLU A 14 -4.68 3.43 -7.17
C GLU A 14 -3.17 3.69 -6.99
N ALA A 15 -2.69 3.78 -5.75
CA ALA A 15 -1.26 3.96 -5.46
C ALA A 15 -0.42 2.76 -5.92
N ILE A 16 -0.89 1.53 -5.68
CA ILE A 16 -0.24 0.31 -6.15
C ILE A 16 -0.21 0.30 -7.68
N ALA A 17 -1.34 0.54 -8.34
CA ALA A 17 -1.40 0.54 -9.80
C ALA A 17 -0.45 1.59 -10.41
N SER A 18 -0.44 2.81 -9.88
CA SER A 18 0.46 3.88 -10.34
C SER A 18 1.93 3.54 -10.12
N THR A 19 2.28 2.98 -8.96
CA THR A 19 3.64 2.51 -8.67
C THR A 19 4.07 1.44 -9.67
N ARG A 20 3.19 0.48 -10.00
CA ARG A 20 3.47 -0.60 -10.96
C ARG A 20 3.61 -0.12 -12.40
N GLU A 21 2.93 0.97 -12.75
CA GLU A 21 3.01 1.58 -14.07
C GLU A 21 4.34 2.31 -14.26
N LYS A 22 4.77 3.05 -13.23
CA LYS A 22 5.97 3.89 -13.26
C LYS A 22 7.26 3.12 -12.99
N VAL A 23 7.22 2.18 -12.04
CA VAL A 23 8.40 1.47 -11.54
C VAL A 23 8.32 0.00 -11.89
N THR A 24 9.32 -0.44 -12.64
CA THR A 24 9.51 -1.85 -12.91
C THR A 24 10.28 -2.50 -11.78
N ILE A 25 9.87 -3.69 -11.36
CA ILE A 25 10.52 -4.42 -10.28
C ILE A 25 11.77 -5.13 -10.84
N GLY A 26 12.95 -4.63 -10.48
CA GLY A 26 14.22 -5.10 -11.05
C GLY A 26 14.58 -6.54 -10.68
N ASN A 27 14.11 -7.04 -9.54
CA ASN A 27 14.36 -8.41 -9.10
C ASN A 27 13.31 -9.42 -9.60
N GLN A 28 12.32 -8.99 -10.38
CA GLN A 28 11.34 -9.87 -11.03
C GLN A 28 11.76 -10.20 -12.46
N LEU A 29 11.32 -11.36 -12.96
CA LEU A 29 11.59 -11.82 -14.31
C LEU A 29 11.20 -10.78 -15.38
N SER A 30 10.03 -10.17 -15.27
CA SER A 30 9.55 -9.13 -16.18
C SER A 30 10.44 -7.90 -16.18
N GLY A 31 10.94 -7.48 -15.02
CA GLY A 31 11.92 -6.40 -14.94
C GLY A 31 13.26 -6.78 -15.55
N TYR A 32 13.71 -8.01 -15.34
CA TYR A 32 14.89 -8.54 -16.02
C TYR A 32 14.71 -8.61 -17.54
N VAL A 33 13.56 -9.00 -18.05
CA VAL A 33 13.30 -9.04 -19.50
C VAL A 33 13.27 -7.63 -20.08
N LYS A 34 12.64 -6.68 -19.37
CA LYS A 34 12.54 -5.28 -19.79
C LYS A 34 13.92 -4.58 -19.79
N PHE A 35 14.77 -4.88 -18.81
CA PHE A 35 16.06 -4.21 -18.58
C PHE A 35 17.26 -5.18 -18.60
N HIS A 36 17.22 -6.13 -19.54
CA HIS A 36 18.12 -7.29 -19.56
C HIS A 36 19.61 -6.95 -19.64
N ARG A 37 19.99 -5.85 -20.29
CA ARG A 37 21.40 -5.42 -20.38
C ARG A 37 21.78 -4.45 -19.27
N GLU A 38 20.86 -3.60 -18.85
CA GLU A 38 21.12 -2.52 -17.89
C GLU A 38 21.35 -3.09 -16.50
N ILE A 39 20.60 -4.13 -16.13
CA ILE A 39 20.81 -4.89 -14.89
C ILE A 39 22.11 -5.71 -14.97
N LYS A 40 22.50 -6.19 -16.16
CA LYS A 40 23.80 -6.87 -16.35
C LYS A 40 25.00 -5.92 -16.24
N GLN A 41 24.83 -4.64 -16.59
CA GLN A 41 25.84 -3.59 -16.38
C GLN A 41 25.73 -2.93 -14.99
N GLY A 42 24.80 -3.39 -14.16
CA GLY A 42 24.62 -2.91 -12.80
C GLY A 42 24.07 -1.49 -12.71
N TYR A 43 23.30 -0.99 -13.69
CA TYR A 43 22.78 0.39 -13.67
C TYR A 43 22.11 0.77 -12.34
N PHE A 44 21.28 -0.13 -11.80
CA PHE A 44 20.62 0.15 -10.52
C PHE A 44 21.64 0.28 -9.38
N ASP A 45 22.55 -0.68 -9.24
CA ASP A 45 23.53 -0.69 -8.14
C ASP A 45 24.63 0.38 -8.30
N ASN A 46 25.04 0.68 -9.53
CA ASN A 46 26.12 1.61 -9.85
C ASN A 46 25.68 3.07 -9.99
N THR A 47 24.41 3.31 -10.32
CA THR A 47 23.86 4.66 -10.54
C THR A 47 22.78 4.99 -9.53
N ILE A 48 21.65 4.28 -9.59
CA ILE A 48 20.47 4.63 -8.77
C ILE A 48 20.76 4.52 -7.28
N ARG A 49 21.38 3.41 -6.85
CA ARG A 49 21.65 3.16 -5.43
C ARG A 49 22.69 4.13 -4.86
N VAL A 50 23.73 4.44 -5.63
CA VAL A 50 24.73 5.46 -5.26
C VAL A 50 24.06 6.83 -5.06
N LEU A 51 23.13 7.20 -5.93
CA LEU A 51 22.39 8.45 -5.81
C LEU A 51 21.43 8.43 -4.62
N ILE A 52 20.75 7.31 -4.34
CA ILE A 52 19.93 7.14 -3.13
C ILE A 52 20.78 7.31 -1.87
N ASP A 53 21.96 6.71 -1.81
CA ASP A 53 22.86 6.80 -0.65
C ASP A 53 23.41 8.23 -0.44
N ALA A 54 23.39 9.08 -1.49
CA ALA A 54 23.76 10.48 -1.42
C ALA A 54 22.60 11.43 -1.04
N ILE A 55 21.35 10.97 -1.18
CA ILE A 55 20.16 11.72 -0.76
C ILE A 55 20.11 11.75 0.78
N PRO A 56 19.76 12.90 1.41
CA PRO A 56 19.62 12.97 2.86
C PRO A 56 18.68 11.88 3.40
N PRO A 57 19.03 11.23 4.53
CA PRO A 57 18.15 10.23 5.14
C PRO A 57 16.75 10.81 5.39
N ASN A 58 15.73 10.03 5.07
CA ASN A 58 14.31 10.39 5.17
C ASN A 58 13.77 11.39 4.14
N ASP A 59 14.55 11.81 3.13
CA ASP A 59 14.01 12.56 2.00
C ASP A 59 13.35 11.61 0.98
N TYR A 60 12.22 11.04 1.40
CA TYR A 60 11.50 10.05 0.59
C TYR A 60 10.93 10.65 -0.69
N VAL A 61 10.66 11.96 -0.74
CA VAL A 61 10.17 12.65 -1.95
C VAL A 61 11.27 12.68 -3.01
N GLN A 62 12.50 13.04 -2.63
CA GLN A 62 13.61 13.00 -3.58
C GLN A 62 13.95 11.57 -4.02
N VAL A 63 13.91 10.59 -3.10
CA VAL A 63 14.10 9.17 -3.44
C VAL A 63 13.01 8.68 -4.40
N HIS A 64 11.75 9.04 -4.16
CA HIS A 64 10.63 8.73 -5.05
C HIS A 64 10.88 9.23 -6.47
N ASP A 65 11.20 10.52 -6.62
CA ASP A 65 11.41 11.12 -7.94
C ASP A 65 12.62 10.53 -8.68
N LEU A 66 13.67 10.13 -7.95
CA LEU A 66 14.82 9.42 -8.50
C LEU A 66 14.45 8.02 -9.01
N ILE A 67 13.66 7.27 -8.23
CA ILE A 67 13.20 5.93 -8.61
C ILE A 67 12.26 6.02 -9.81
N GLU A 68 11.33 7.01 -9.83
CA GLU A 68 10.44 7.25 -10.96
C GLU A 68 11.24 7.63 -12.22
N HIS A 69 12.26 8.48 -12.09
CA HIS A 69 13.15 8.83 -13.19
C HIS A 69 13.89 7.61 -13.74
N GLY A 70 14.41 6.76 -12.85
CA GLY A 70 15.08 5.52 -13.20
C GLY A 70 14.14 4.45 -13.74
N GLY A 71 12.85 4.47 -13.41
CA GLY A 71 11.83 3.51 -13.86
C GLY A 71 12.03 2.07 -13.37
N ILE A 72 12.94 1.85 -12.41
CA ILE A 72 13.31 0.53 -11.88
C ILE A 72 13.63 0.60 -10.38
N GLY A 73 13.20 -0.40 -9.62
CA GLY A 73 13.47 -0.51 -8.18
C GLY A 73 13.48 -1.96 -7.67
N TYR A 74 14.19 -2.21 -6.55
CA TYR A 74 14.02 -3.45 -5.77
C TYR A 74 12.91 -3.29 -4.73
N CYS A 75 12.63 -4.34 -3.96
CA CYS A 75 11.48 -4.40 -3.05
C CYS A 75 11.40 -3.22 -2.08
N ARG A 76 12.53 -2.81 -1.47
CA ARG A 76 12.57 -1.68 -0.54
C ARG A 76 12.31 -0.36 -1.25
N GLU A 77 12.95 -0.12 -2.39
CA GLU A 77 12.81 1.11 -3.16
C GLU A 77 11.38 1.24 -3.73
N VAL A 78 10.77 0.13 -4.15
CA VAL A 78 9.36 0.09 -4.53
C VAL A 78 8.44 0.41 -3.34
N ALA A 79 8.79 -0.04 -2.12
CA ALA A 79 8.05 0.32 -0.91
C ALA A 79 8.20 1.83 -0.58
N TRP A 80 9.40 2.41 -0.72
CA TRP A 80 9.61 3.86 -0.57
C TRP A 80 8.82 4.67 -1.60
N HIS A 81 8.82 4.24 -2.85
CA HIS A 81 8.02 4.88 -3.89
C HIS A 81 6.52 4.80 -3.55
N LEU A 82 6.04 3.61 -3.14
CA LEU A 82 4.65 3.42 -2.74
C LEU A 82 4.28 4.28 -1.52
N LEU A 83 5.20 4.50 -0.58
CA LEU A 83 5.00 5.33 0.61
C LEU A 83 4.64 6.76 0.21
N VAL A 84 5.34 7.34 -0.76
CA VAL A 84 5.09 8.71 -1.24
C VAL A 84 3.80 8.77 -2.05
N GLU A 85 3.60 7.86 -3.02
CA GLU A 85 2.38 7.77 -3.84
C GLU A 85 1.12 7.65 -2.98
N PHE A 86 1.17 6.76 -1.98
CA PHE A 86 0.06 6.54 -1.08
C PHE A 86 -0.13 7.69 -0.09
N GLY A 87 0.96 8.20 0.50
CA GLY A 87 0.93 9.32 1.43
C GLY A 87 0.34 10.58 0.81
N GLN A 88 0.73 10.91 -0.44
CA GLN A 88 0.18 12.04 -1.18
C GLN A 88 -1.34 11.92 -1.37
N ARG A 89 -1.82 10.72 -1.70
CA ARG A 89 -3.26 10.44 -1.89
C ARG A 89 -4.05 10.57 -0.60
N ILE A 90 -3.50 10.11 0.53
CA ILE A 90 -4.12 10.28 1.85
C ILE A 90 -4.15 11.76 2.25
N HIS A 91 -3.04 12.46 2.07
CA HIS A 91 -2.94 13.89 2.35
C HIS A 91 -3.91 14.71 1.50
N ALA A 92 -4.02 14.42 0.20
CA ALA A 92 -4.97 15.06 -0.70
C ALA A 92 -6.44 14.77 -0.35
N ALA A 93 -6.72 13.62 0.29
CA ALA A 93 -8.03 13.30 0.83
C ALA A 93 -8.33 14.02 2.17
N GLY A 94 -7.39 14.81 2.69
CA GLY A 94 -7.53 15.58 3.93
C GLY A 94 -7.35 14.76 5.20
N GLU A 95 -6.70 13.60 5.11
CA GLU A 95 -6.45 12.72 6.25
C GLU A 95 -4.93 12.51 6.46
N VAL A 96 -4.58 11.91 7.61
CA VAL A 96 -3.20 11.62 7.99
C VAL A 96 -3.08 10.14 8.36
N ALA A 97 -2.03 9.49 7.86
CA ALA A 97 -1.71 8.10 8.17
C ALA A 97 -0.26 7.97 8.65
N SER A 98 -0.03 7.05 9.58
CA SER A 98 1.32 6.57 9.88
C SER A 98 1.66 5.43 8.91
N ILE A 99 2.70 5.63 8.11
CA ILE A 99 3.16 4.70 7.08
C ILE A 99 4.53 4.19 7.51
N THR A 100 4.63 2.88 7.73
CA THR A 100 5.84 2.21 8.18
C THR A 100 6.35 1.32 7.06
N VAL A 101 7.61 1.48 6.65
CA VAL A 101 8.26 0.50 5.78
C VAL A 101 8.75 -0.65 6.65
N VAL A 102 8.29 -1.85 6.31
CA VAL A 102 8.51 -3.07 7.07
C VAL A 102 9.32 -4.04 6.22
N LYS A 103 10.37 -4.61 6.82
CA LYS A 103 11.05 -5.78 6.29
C LYS A 103 10.36 -7.05 6.79
N SER A 104 10.01 -7.93 5.87
CA SER A 104 9.46 -9.26 6.13
C SER A 104 10.35 -10.06 7.09
N SER A 105 9.72 -10.87 7.96
CA SER A 105 10.43 -11.72 8.92
C SER A 105 10.71 -13.12 8.35
N LEU A 106 10.08 -13.49 7.24
CA LEU A 106 10.21 -14.83 6.63
C LEU A 106 11.03 -14.84 5.34
N ILE A 107 10.98 -13.76 4.57
CA ILE A 107 11.63 -13.66 3.26
C ILE A 107 12.29 -12.29 3.11
N ASP A 108 13.27 -12.17 2.21
CA ASP A 108 13.90 -10.88 1.92
C ASP A 108 12.99 -9.99 1.08
N HIS A 109 12.06 -9.30 1.74
CA HIS A 109 11.05 -8.47 1.10
C HIS A 109 10.67 -7.25 1.95
N GLY A 110 10.29 -6.15 1.30
CA GLY A 110 9.86 -4.90 1.93
C GLY A 110 8.45 -4.52 1.50
N TYR A 111 7.63 -4.04 2.42
CA TYR A 111 6.24 -3.62 2.19
C TYR A 111 5.83 -2.50 3.15
N LEU A 112 4.62 -1.96 2.99
CA LEU A 112 4.08 -0.94 3.89
C LEU A 112 3.15 -1.53 4.94
N GLN A 113 3.34 -1.13 6.18
CA GLN A 113 2.33 -1.21 7.21
C GLN A 113 1.75 0.19 7.44
N VAL A 114 0.45 0.36 7.22
CA VAL A 114 -0.24 1.64 7.34
C VAL A 114 -1.22 1.62 8.50
N SER A 115 -1.17 2.63 9.35
CA SER A 115 -2.16 2.85 10.40
C SER A 115 -2.86 4.20 10.23
N LEU A 116 -4.19 4.17 10.29
CA LEU A 116 -5.03 5.36 10.25
C LEU A 116 -6.40 5.11 10.89
N GLN A 117 -7.05 6.19 11.31
CA GLN A 117 -8.42 6.17 11.80
C GLN A 117 -9.40 6.25 10.62
N LEU A 118 -10.15 5.18 10.38
CA LEU A 118 -11.19 5.17 9.35
C LEU A 118 -12.56 5.54 9.95
N GLN A 119 -13.47 5.97 9.08
CA GLN A 119 -14.84 6.31 9.45
C GLN A 119 -15.56 5.09 10.05
N ASP A 120 -16.37 5.35 11.09
CA ASP A 120 -17.18 4.35 11.78
C ASP A 120 -16.39 3.20 12.41
N GLU A 121 -15.09 3.40 12.64
CA GLU A 121 -14.23 2.46 13.37
C GLU A 121 -13.88 3.00 14.76
N LYS A 122 -13.96 2.14 15.77
CA LYS A 122 -13.71 2.54 17.16
C LYS A 122 -12.22 2.66 17.52
N THR A 123 -11.35 2.09 16.69
CA THR A 123 -9.89 2.09 16.84
C THR A 123 -9.25 2.24 15.46
N PRO A 124 -8.04 2.82 15.37
CA PRO A 124 -7.29 2.85 14.12
C PRO A 124 -7.13 1.46 13.53
N SER A 125 -7.33 1.34 12.22
CA SER A 125 -7.02 0.12 11.51
C SER A 125 -5.55 0.07 11.13
N VAL A 126 -5.02 -1.14 11.03
CA VAL A 126 -3.65 -1.41 10.59
C VAL A 126 -3.71 -2.29 9.35
N TRP A 127 -2.96 -1.92 8.32
CA TRP A 127 -3.04 -2.52 7.00
C TRP A 127 -1.66 -2.90 6.49
N GLU A 128 -1.55 -4.07 5.86
CA GLU A 128 -0.42 -4.43 5.02
C GLU A 128 -0.74 -4.05 3.58
N ILE A 129 0.14 -3.28 2.95
CA ILE A 129 0.01 -2.80 1.58
C ILE A 129 1.31 -3.07 0.85
N ASP A 130 1.24 -3.73 -0.30
CA ASP A 130 2.41 -4.03 -1.11
C ASP A 130 2.12 -3.79 -2.60
N ALA A 131 3.10 -3.25 -3.31
CA ALA A 131 3.10 -3.13 -4.76
C ALA A 131 3.91 -4.26 -5.43
N TRP A 132 4.84 -4.92 -4.75
CA TRP A 132 5.65 -5.97 -5.35
C TRP A 132 4.86 -7.26 -5.60
N ASP A 133 4.18 -7.78 -4.58
CA ASP A 133 3.08 -8.76 -4.68
C ASP A 133 1.77 -8.01 -4.38
N PRO A 134 1.13 -7.40 -5.39
CA PRO A 134 0.06 -6.43 -5.18
C PRO A 134 -1.03 -6.94 -4.23
N ARG A 135 -1.16 -6.31 -3.05
CA ARG A 135 -2.17 -6.71 -2.05
C ARG A 135 -2.47 -5.62 -1.04
N ILE A 136 -3.67 -5.70 -0.48
CA ILE A 136 -4.18 -4.81 0.57
C ILE A 136 -4.83 -5.70 1.63
N ILE A 137 -4.26 -5.83 2.82
CA ILE A 137 -4.74 -6.76 3.85
C ILE A 137 -4.97 -5.99 5.16
N ASP A 138 -6.16 -6.09 5.73
CA ASP A 138 -6.39 -5.59 7.09
C ASP A 138 -5.74 -6.53 8.10
N ILE A 139 -4.74 -6.04 8.81
CA ILE A 139 -3.97 -6.75 9.84
C ILE A 139 -4.19 -6.13 11.23
N SER A 140 -5.32 -5.47 11.43
CA SER A 140 -5.63 -4.81 12.70
C SER A 140 -5.58 -5.80 13.87
N PRO A 141 -4.95 -5.44 15.00
CA PRO A 141 -4.95 -6.25 16.20
C PRO A 141 -6.38 -6.44 16.71
N ARG A 142 -6.75 -7.69 16.97
CA ARG A 142 -8.03 -8.05 17.60
C ARG A 142 -8.00 -7.71 19.09
N PRO A 143 -9.17 -7.64 19.76
CA PRO A 143 -9.23 -7.39 21.21
C PRO A 143 -8.50 -8.44 22.05
N ASP A 144 -8.34 -9.66 21.54
CA ASP A 144 -7.60 -10.75 22.19
C ASP A 144 -6.07 -10.70 21.92
N GLY A 145 -5.60 -9.66 21.21
CA GLY A 145 -4.19 -9.49 20.82
C GLY A 145 -3.76 -10.30 19.60
N SER A 146 -4.62 -11.17 19.04
CA SER A 146 -4.32 -11.87 17.79
C SER A 146 -4.42 -10.91 16.60
N ILE A 147 -3.85 -11.31 15.45
CA ILE A 147 -3.81 -10.48 14.24
C ILE A 147 -4.91 -10.92 13.29
N LYS A 148 -5.63 -9.95 12.72
CA LYS A 148 -6.61 -10.22 11.67
C LYS A 148 -5.92 -10.71 10.39
N ASN A 149 -6.53 -11.68 9.71
CA ASN A 149 -6.01 -12.30 8.49
C ASN A 149 -4.56 -12.82 8.61
N ARG A 150 -4.11 -13.18 9.82
CA ARG A 150 -2.73 -13.63 10.09
C ARG A 150 -2.32 -14.80 9.20
N GLU A 151 -3.26 -15.69 8.90
CA GLU A 151 -3.08 -16.87 8.08
C GLU A 151 -2.76 -16.58 6.60
N LEU A 152 -2.87 -15.32 6.18
CA LEU A 152 -2.64 -14.87 4.81
C LEU A 152 -1.42 -13.93 4.70
N LEU A 153 -0.65 -13.79 5.78
CA LEU A 153 0.57 -12.99 5.81
C LEU A 153 1.75 -13.84 5.34
N ASP A 154 1.92 -13.91 4.02
CA ASP A 154 3.02 -14.64 3.36
C ASP A 154 4.41 -14.15 3.83
N TYR A 155 4.49 -12.95 4.43
CA TYR A 155 5.71 -12.30 4.91
C TYR A 155 5.99 -12.49 6.40
N GLY A 156 5.07 -13.15 7.11
CA GLY A 156 5.15 -13.32 8.56
C GLY A 156 4.75 -12.09 9.37
N TYR A 157 4.65 -12.27 10.68
CA TYR A 157 4.29 -11.21 11.63
C TYR A 157 4.86 -11.49 13.03
N PRO A 158 5.36 -10.46 13.76
CA PRO A 158 5.53 -9.09 13.31
C PRO A 158 6.65 -8.99 12.27
N GLY A 159 6.56 -8.01 11.38
CA GLY A 159 7.69 -7.63 10.53
C GLY A 159 8.70 -6.77 11.29
N LEU A 160 9.90 -6.63 10.73
CA LEU A 160 10.94 -5.78 11.27
C LEU A 160 10.73 -4.34 10.77
N VAL A 161 10.46 -3.42 11.69
CA VAL A 161 10.29 -2.00 11.36
C VAL A 161 11.62 -1.45 10.84
N HIS A 162 11.60 -0.90 9.62
CA HIS A 162 12.74 -0.18 9.07
C HIS A 162 12.64 1.30 9.45
N GLU A 163 11.51 1.91 9.12
CA GLU A 163 11.24 3.33 9.35
C GLU A 163 9.73 3.56 9.44
N SER A 164 9.33 4.68 10.05
CA SER A 164 7.93 5.08 10.14
C SER A 164 7.82 6.59 9.93
N VAL A 165 6.90 6.97 9.05
CA VAL A 165 6.71 8.34 8.57
C VAL A 165 5.23 8.69 8.66
N SER A 166 4.91 9.89 9.12
CA SER A 166 3.55 10.43 9.03
C SER A 166 3.33 11.02 7.65
N SER A 167 2.18 10.77 7.02
CA SER A 167 1.91 11.26 5.66
C SER A 167 1.89 12.78 5.57
N ASP A 168 1.65 13.51 6.66
CA ASP A 168 1.73 14.98 6.69
C ASP A 168 3.14 15.53 6.95
N ALA A 169 4.13 14.66 7.19
CA ALA A 169 5.51 15.07 7.41
C ALA A 169 6.29 15.30 6.09
N LEU A 170 5.75 14.87 4.95
CA LEU A 170 6.37 15.00 3.64
C LEU A 170 5.83 16.22 2.90
N ASP A 171 6.69 16.94 2.17
CA ASP A 171 6.28 18.05 1.32
C ASP A 171 6.06 17.59 -0.12
N TYR A 172 4.82 17.19 -0.44
CA TYR A 172 4.41 16.71 -1.76
C TYR A 172 4.36 17.79 -2.85
N ARG A 173 4.67 19.06 -2.53
CA ARG A 173 4.71 20.15 -3.51
C ARG A 173 6.07 20.26 -4.19
N ILE A 174 7.09 19.66 -3.60
CA ILE A 174 8.43 19.64 -4.12
C ILE A 174 8.52 18.51 -5.16
N GLN A 175 9.16 18.82 -6.28
CA GLN A 175 9.49 17.85 -7.31
C GLN A 175 10.96 18.02 -7.66
N PHE A 176 11.69 16.93 -7.67
CA PHE A 176 13.09 16.86 -8.06
C PHE A 176 13.20 16.35 -9.50
N LEU A 177 14.05 17.01 -10.29
CA LEU A 177 14.30 16.63 -11.69
C LEU A 177 15.73 16.11 -11.83
N PHE A 178 15.86 14.91 -12.38
CA PHE A 178 17.15 14.24 -12.57
C PHE A 178 17.57 14.27 -14.04
N THR A 179 17.67 15.47 -14.63
CA THR A 179 17.93 15.64 -16.07
C THR A 179 19.32 15.21 -16.52
N GLU A 180 20.30 15.23 -15.61
CA GLU A 180 21.68 14.82 -15.89
C GLU A 180 21.94 13.34 -15.59
N THR A 181 21.02 12.68 -14.87
CA THR A 181 21.11 11.25 -14.59
C THR A 181 20.63 10.49 -15.84
N PRO A 182 21.47 9.64 -16.46
CA PRO A 182 21.05 8.88 -17.62
C PRO A 182 19.90 7.96 -17.24
N LYS A 183 18.84 7.89 -18.06
CA LYS A 183 17.81 6.87 -17.91
C LYS A 183 18.37 5.50 -18.32
N PRO A 184 17.81 4.38 -17.83
CA PRO A 184 18.14 3.10 -18.44
C PRO A 184 17.75 3.14 -19.92
N GLU A 185 18.71 2.86 -20.79
CA GLU A 185 18.43 2.67 -22.21
C GLU A 185 17.80 1.30 -22.42
N GLU A 186 16.90 1.11 -23.38
CA GLU A 186 16.43 -0.24 -23.71
C GLU A 186 17.49 -0.96 -24.55
N GLY A 187 18.09 -2.01 -24.00
CA GLY A 187 19.04 -2.84 -24.74
C GLY A 187 18.39 -3.60 -25.90
N GLN A 188 19.04 -3.58 -27.07
CA GLN A 188 18.70 -4.50 -28.17
C GLN A 188 19.03 -5.95 -27.76
N PRO A 189 18.20 -6.97 -28.04
CA PRO A 189 18.55 -8.35 -27.70
C PRO A 189 19.81 -8.79 -28.48
N GLU A 190 20.85 -9.21 -27.78
CA GLU A 190 22.03 -9.85 -28.40
C GLU A 190 21.83 -11.36 -28.45
N GLY A 191 21.52 -11.87 -29.65
CA GLY A 191 21.26 -13.29 -29.88
C GLY A 191 19.84 -13.72 -29.53
N ARG A 192 19.61 -15.04 -29.49
CA ARG A 192 18.30 -15.60 -29.13
C ARG A 192 18.08 -15.41 -27.63
N CYS A 193 16.97 -14.78 -27.24
CA CYS A 193 16.57 -14.71 -25.84
C CYS A 193 16.58 -16.12 -25.24
N THR A 194 17.19 -16.26 -24.06
CA THR A 194 17.01 -17.47 -23.26
C THR A 194 15.52 -17.67 -23.05
N PRO A 195 14.94 -18.84 -23.36
CA PRO A 195 13.52 -19.08 -23.12
C PRO A 195 13.16 -18.75 -21.68
N VAL A 196 11.97 -18.19 -21.44
CA VAL A 196 11.51 -17.83 -20.09
C VAL A 196 11.66 -18.99 -19.09
N SER A 197 11.36 -20.21 -19.54
CA SER A 197 11.51 -21.44 -18.74
C SER A 197 12.95 -21.73 -18.31
N GLU A 198 13.95 -21.30 -19.08
CA GLU A 198 15.37 -21.46 -18.75
C GLU A 198 15.94 -20.27 -17.99
N MET A 199 15.31 -19.08 -18.07
CA MET A 199 15.79 -17.87 -17.41
C MET A 199 15.81 -18.01 -15.89
N LEU A 200 14.72 -18.50 -15.28
CA LEU A 200 14.67 -18.70 -13.83
C LEU A 200 15.70 -19.73 -13.34
N THR A 201 15.99 -20.75 -14.15
CA THR A 201 17.03 -21.75 -13.85
C THR A 201 18.43 -21.14 -13.89
N LYS A 202 18.73 -20.31 -14.88
CA LYS A 202 20.05 -19.65 -15.02
C LYS A 202 20.23 -18.47 -14.06
N HIS A 203 19.13 -17.83 -13.65
CA HIS A 203 19.11 -16.67 -12.78
C HIS A 203 18.24 -16.93 -11.55
N ALA A 204 18.68 -17.86 -10.71
CA ALA A 204 17.93 -18.31 -9.52
C ALA A 204 17.63 -17.19 -8.50
N ALA A 205 18.31 -16.05 -8.59
CA ALA A 205 18.04 -14.88 -7.77
C ALA A 205 16.83 -14.04 -8.25
N LEU A 206 16.31 -14.29 -9.46
CA LEU A 206 15.13 -13.61 -9.97
C LEU A 206 13.85 -14.24 -9.42
N TYR A 207 12.94 -13.38 -8.99
CA TYR A 207 11.61 -13.80 -8.55
C TYR A 207 10.66 -14.01 -9.73
N SER A 208 9.67 -14.87 -9.50
CA SER A 208 8.54 -15.01 -10.41
C SER A 208 7.71 -13.72 -10.48
N ASP A 209 7.09 -13.46 -11.63
CA ASP A 209 6.28 -12.26 -11.82
C ASP A 209 4.95 -12.33 -11.08
N HIS A 210 4.77 -11.38 -10.16
CA HIS A 210 3.49 -11.03 -9.55
C HIS A 210 2.91 -9.83 -10.29
N THR A 211 1.73 -9.99 -10.90
CA THR A 211 1.09 -8.94 -11.70
C THR A 211 -0.18 -8.43 -11.02
N LEU A 212 -0.59 -7.21 -11.37
CA LEU A 212 -1.83 -6.62 -10.89
C LEU A 212 -3.05 -7.49 -11.27
N ASP A 213 -3.09 -8.00 -12.50
CA ASP A 213 -4.17 -8.89 -12.96
C ASP A 213 -4.26 -10.18 -12.14
N LYS A 214 -3.11 -10.80 -11.80
CA LYS A 214 -3.08 -11.99 -10.93
C LYS A 214 -3.59 -11.65 -9.53
N ALA A 215 -3.24 -10.48 -8.99
CA ALA A 215 -3.71 -10.05 -7.67
C ALA A 215 -5.22 -9.77 -7.65
N LEU A 216 -5.75 -9.13 -8.69
CA LEU A 216 -7.18 -8.91 -8.91
C LEU A 216 -7.94 -10.25 -9.00
N ALA A 217 -7.45 -11.17 -9.85
CA ALA A 217 -8.05 -12.50 -9.99
C ALA A 217 -8.05 -13.29 -8.66
N ARG A 218 -7.03 -13.09 -7.82
CA ARG A 218 -6.90 -13.68 -6.49
C ARG A 218 -7.59 -12.90 -5.38
N LYS A 219 -8.27 -11.79 -5.70
CA LYS A 219 -8.97 -10.91 -4.72
C LYS A 219 -8.04 -10.33 -3.64
N LYS A 220 -6.73 -10.27 -3.91
CA LYS A 220 -5.73 -9.61 -3.04
C LYS A 220 -5.83 -8.08 -3.14
N ILE A 221 -6.21 -7.59 -4.31
CA ILE A 221 -6.66 -6.22 -4.57
C ILE A 221 -8.11 -6.30 -5.06
N PRO A 222 -9.05 -5.52 -4.51
CA PRO A 222 -10.42 -5.48 -5.02
C PRO A 222 -10.54 -4.53 -6.23
N PRO A 223 -11.49 -4.79 -7.15
CA PRO A 223 -11.86 -3.79 -8.14
C PRO A 223 -12.50 -2.57 -7.48
N GLN A 224 -12.48 -1.43 -8.17
CA GLN A 224 -13.03 -0.16 -7.69
C GLN A 224 -14.49 -0.31 -7.22
N GLY A 225 -14.86 0.41 -6.16
CA GLY A 225 -16.20 0.36 -5.57
C GLY A 225 -16.51 -0.91 -4.76
N THR A 226 -15.54 -1.81 -4.56
CA THR A 226 -15.79 -3.07 -3.84
C THR A 226 -14.79 -3.31 -2.70
N LEU A 227 -15.25 -4.08 -1.70
CA LEU A 227 -14.40 -4.62 -0.62
C LEU A 227 -14.44 -6.14 -0.66
N HIS A 228 -13.27 -6.77 -0.64
CA HIS A 228 -13.15 -8.22 -0.46
C HIS A 228 -12.94 -8.58 1.00
N TYR A 229 -12.95 -9.90 1.25
CA TYR A 229 -12.91 -10.47 2.60
C TYR A 229 -11.78 -9.87 3.46
N LEU A 230 -10.58 -9.71 2.89
CA LEU A 230 -9.39 -9.21 3.60
C LEU A 230 -9.49 -7.75 4.00
N GLN A 231 -10.37 -6.98 3.36
CA GLN A 231 -10.54 -5.56 3.63
C GLN A 231 -11.84 -5.23 4.33
N LYS A 232 -12.73 -6.21 4.60
CA LYS A 232 -14.00 -5.95 5.30
C LYS A 232 -13.79 -5.62 6.77
N VAL A 233 -14.49 -4.61 7.26
CA VAL A 233 -14.49 -4.25 8.69
C VAL A 233 -15.04 -5.41 9.53
N SER A 234 -14.36 -5.76 10.61
CA SER A 234 -14.86 -6.76 11.55
C SER A 234 -15.87 -6.15 12.52
N ILE A 235 -16.78 -6.95 13.05
CA ILE A 235 -17.82 -6.49 14.00
C ILE A 235 -17.18 -5.78 15.19
N TRP A 236 -16.07 -6.32 15.71
CA TRP A 236 -15.35 -5.73 16.83
C TRP A 236 -14.66 -4.41 16.50
N GLN A 237 -14.47 -4.04 15.23
CA GLN A 237 -13.88 -2.75 14.82
C GLN A 237 -14.93 -1.65 14.68
N LYS A 238 -16.20 -2.00 14.44
CA LYS A 238 -17.27 -1.04 14.20
C LYS A 238 -17.54 -0.18 15.44
N ALA A 239 -17.62 1.13 15.26
CA ALA A 239 -18.21 2.02 16.24
C ALA A 239 -19.69 1.70 16.39
N THR A 240 -20.21 1.76 17.61
CA THR A 240 -21.65 1.68 17.83
C THR A 240 -22.26 2.90 17.17
N THR A 241 -23.08 2.71 16.13
CA THR A 241 -23.92 3.79 15.63
C THR A 241 -24.71 4.30 16.82
N GLN A 242 -24.56 5.57 17.20
CA GLN A 242 -25.49 6.18 18.15
C GLN A 242 -26.87 5.99 17.53
N GLU A 243 -27.68 5.11 18.13
CA GLU A 243 -29.11 5.13 17.92
C GLU A 243 -29.53 6.57 18.19
N VAL A 244 -29.96 7.26 17.15
CA VAL A 244 -30.74 8.48 17.31
C VAL A 244 -31.95 8.03 18.12
N CYS A 245 -31.90 8.25 19.42
CA CYS A 245 -33.04 8.14 20.32
C CYS A 245 -34.08 9.12 19.79
N GLN A 246 -34.93 8.64 18.88
CA GLN A 246 -36.25 9.21 18.67
C GLN A 246 -37.04 8.91 19.93
N ASN A 247 -36.84 9.75 20.95
CA ASN A 247 -37.84 9.93 22.00
C ASN A 247 -39.04 10.63 21.35
N GLU A 248 -39.84 9.86 20.60
CA GLU A 248 -41.26 10.18 20.51
C GLU A 248 -41.92 9.60 21.76
N GLU A 249 -42.04 10.45 22.78
CA GLU A 249 -42.92 10.17 23.91
C GLU A 249 -44.35 9.91 23.39
N PRO A 250 -45.05 8.89 23.90
CA PRO A 250 -46.47 8.74 23.63
C PRO A 250 -47.20 9.84 24.37
N ASN A 251 -47.77 10.79 23.63
CA ASN A 251 -48.60 11.86 24.16
C ASN A 251 -49.91 11.25 24.72
N SER A 252 -49.83 10.69 25.92
CA SER A 252 -50.96 10.20 26.70
C SER A 252 -51.83 11.40 27.07
N LYS A 253 -52.89 11.62 26.28
CA LYS A 253 -53.88 12.63 26.59
C LYS A 253 -54.59 12.26 27.89
N LYS A 254 -54.33 13.10 28.88
CA LYS A 254 -54.95 13.17 30.20
C LYS A 254 -56.47 13.03 30.13
N ARG A 255 -56.94 12.08 30.93
CA ARG A 255 -58.31 11.93 31.45
C ARG A 255 -58.83 13.29 31.96
N ARG A 256 -59.96 13.76 31.42
CA ARG A 256 -60.82 14.77 32.06
C ARG A 256 -62.07 14.05 32.57
N LEU A 257 -62.14 13.88 33.89
CA LEU A 257 -63.37 13.60 34.61
C LEU A 257 -64.17 14.92 34.67
N ASN A 258 -65.44 14.90 34.26
CA ASN A 258 -66.41 15.90 34.67
C ASN A 258 -67.43 15.24 35.63
N PRO A 259 -67.80 15.91 36.73
CA PRO A 259 -68.80 15.43 37.66
C PRO A 259 -70.22 15.71 37.15
N THR A 260 -71.11 14.76 37.44
CA THR A 260 -72.58 14.81 37.63
C THR A 260 -73.35 16.11 37.36
N ASN A 261 -74.50 15.99 36.68
CA ASN A 261 -75.82 16.36 37.25
C ASN A 261 -77.02 15.90 36.39
N HIS A 262 -77.99 15.31 37.10
CA HIS A 262 -79.40 14.97 36.80
C HIS A 262 -79.73 13.90 35.75
#